data_AF-A0A3B9PBI4-F1
#
_entry.id   AF-A0A3B9PBI4-F1
#
_cell.length_a   1.000
_cell.length_b   1.000
_cell.length_c   1.000
_cell.angle_alpha   90.00
_cell.angle_beta   90.00
_cell.angle_gamma   90.00
#
_symmetry.space_group_name_H-M   'P 1'
#
loop_
_entity.id
_entity.type
_entity.pdbx_description
1 polymer ?
#
loop_
_entity_poly.entity_id
_entity_poly.type
_entity_poly.pdbx_seq_one_letter_code
_entity_poly.pdbx_strand_id
1 'polypeptide(L)'
;ALFPRAWHDYQDPLPGLKLSCRQVSPVIPHNYRESSFPVSAFIWSVENIGLTDADVSLMFTFQNGTGGMNDSQGGHTNHPINEEAESSDIFGIALRHTHRHPKPLSPGQKLSEQSYYEDQLRFGIGAINS
;
A
#
# COMPACT_ATOMS: atom_id res chain seq x y z
N ALA A 1 -16.94 -11.84 -0.44
CA ALA A 1 -16.35 -10.98 0.60
C ALA A 1 -17.13 -11.13 1.89
N LEU A 2 -16.46 -11.04 3.05
CA LEU A 2 -17.04 -11.08 4.38
C LEU A 2 -16.18 -10.23 5.32
N PHE A 3 -16.61 -8.99 5.58
CA PHE A 3 -15.87 -8.01 6.36
C PHE A 3 -15.34 -8.60 7.69
N PRO A 4 -14.07 -8.32 8.08
CA PRO A 4 -13.09 -7.42 7.45
C PRO A 4 -12.23 -8.07 6.36
N ARG A 5 -12.68 -9.19 5.79
CA ARG A 5 -11.94 -9.97 4.79
C ARG A 5 -12.60 -9.89 3.42
N ALA A 6 -11.78 -9.87 2.40
CA ALA A 6 -12.17 -10.11 1.03
C ALA A 6 -11.25 -11.16 0.41
N TRP A 7 -11.70 -11.79 -0.68
CA TRP A 7 -10.88 -12.72 -1.42
C TRP A 7 -11.20 -12.63 -2.91
N HIS A 8 -10.23 -12.98 -3.73
CA HIS A 8 -10.36 -13.11 -5.17
C HIS A 8 -9.63 -14.38 -5.62
N ASP A 9 -10.33 -15.24 -6.35
CA ASP A 9 -9.78 -16.46 -6.90
C ASP A 9 -9.54 -16.27 -8.39
N TYR A 10 -8.33 -16.56 -8.84
CA TYR A 10 -7.93 -16.54 -10.24
C TYR A 10 -7.92 -17.99 -10.72
N GLN A 11 -8.91 -18.35 -11.54
CA GLN A 11 -9.01 -19.68 -12.15
C GLN A 11 -8.22 -19.71 -13.45
N ASP A 12 -7.27 -20.65 -13.54
CA ASP A 12 -6.41 -20.88 -14.70
C ASP A 12 -5.76 -19.61 -15.29
N PRO A 13 -5.14 -18.71 -14.50
CA PRO A 13 -4.38 -17.57 -15.04
C PRO A 13 -3.23 -18.04 -15.96
N LEU A 14 -2.74 -19.25 -15.72
CA LEU A 14 -1.92 -20.06 -16.60
C LEU A 14 -2.41 -21.51 -16.49
N PRO A 15 -2.23 -22.35 -17.53
CA PRO A 15 -2.65 -23.74 -17.50
C PRO A 15 -2.11 -24.49 -16.28
N GLY A 16 -3.01 -25.04 -15.46
CA GLY A 16 -2.63 -25.82 -14.27
C GLY A 16 -2.22 -24.99 -13.05
N LEU A 17 -2.32 -23.66 -13.09
CA LEU A 17 -2.11 -22.81 -11.91
C LEU A 17 -3.45 -22.34 -11.32
N LYS A 18 -3.53 -22.31 -10.00
CA LYS A 18 -4.62 -21.70 -9.23
C LYS A 18 -4.05 -20.69 -8.26
N LEU A 19 -4.57 -19.48 -8.29
CA LEU A 19 -4.14 -18.42 -7.38
C LEU A 19 -5.34 -17.91 -6.59
N SER A 20 -5.13 -17.64 -5.30
CA SER A 20 -6.11 -16.97 -4.45
C SER A 20 -5.44 -15.83 -3.70
N CYS A 21 -6.03 -14.65 -3.74
CA CYS A 21 -5.61 -13.50 -2.97
C CYS A 21 -6.65 -13.21 -1.90
N ARG A 22 -6.23 -13.28 -0.63
CA ARG A 22 -7.06 -12.87 0.52
C ARG A 22 -6.59 -11.51 1.03
N GLN A 23 -7.50 -10.58 1.18
CA GLN A 23 -7.25 -9.22 1.67
C GLN A 23 -7.86 -9.07 3.06
N VAL A 24 -7.11 -8.53 4.00
CA VAL A 24 -7.59 -8.31 5.38
C VAL A 24 -7.08 -7.00 5.95
N SER A 25 -7.97 -6.26 6.62
CA SER A 25 -7.63 -5.12 7.46
C SER A 25 -7.88 -5.46 8.93
N PRO A 26 -7.10 -4.91 9.88
CA PRO A 26 -7.27 -5.20 11.29
C PRO A 26 -8.55 -4.54 11.79
N VAL A 27 -9.60 -5.32 12.01
CA VAL A 27 -10.83 -4.87 12.68
C VAL A 27 -11.15 -5.85 13.79
N ILE A 28 -10.65 -5.53 14.99
CA ILE A 28 -10.60 -6.42 16.13
C ILE A 28 -11.48 -5.83 17.25
N PRO A 29 -12.58 -6.49 17.65
CA PRO A 29 -13.44 -6.01 18.72
C PRO A 29 -12.67 -5.73 20.01
N HIS A 30 -13.00 -4.61 20.67
CA HIS A 30 -12.37 -4.15 21.91
C HIS A 30 -10.86 -3.86 21.84
N ASN A 31 -10.28 -3.85 20.63
CA ASN A 31 -8.91 -3.42 20.41
C ASN A 31 -8.91 -2.15 19.56
N TYR A 32 -8.61 -1.01 20.18
CA TYR A 32 -8.62 0.30 19.52
C TYR A 32 -7.29 0.69 18.89
N ARG A 33 -6.20 -0.02 19.24
CA ARG A 33 -4.85 0.33 18.79
C ARG A 33 -4.57 -0.29 17.42
N GLU A 34 -4.54 -1.62 17.34
CA GLU A 34 -4.26 -2.31 16.08
C GLU A 34 -5.39 -2.08 15.07
N SER A 35 -6.64 -1.94 15.53
CA SER A 35 -7.77 -1.61 14.65
C SER A 35 -7.73 -0.19 14.07
N SER A 36 -6.90 0.71 14.60
CA SER A 36 -6.73 2.06 14.04
C SER A 36 -5.60 2.14 13.02
N PHE A 37 -4.88 1.05 12.76
CA PHE A 37 -3.76 1.07 11.83
C PHE A 37 -4.24 1.22 10.38
N PRO A 38 -3.68 2.16 9.60
CA PRO A 38 -4.00 2.33 8.19
C PRO A 38 -3.25 1.29 7.33
N VAL A 39 -3.53 0.01 7.57
CA VAL A 39 -2.82 -1.12 6.95
C VAL A 39 -3.79 -2.18 6.42
N SER A 40 -3.35 -2.88 5.38
CA SER A 40 -4.02 -4.05 4.83
C SER A 40 -2.98 -5.11 4.45
N ALA A 41 -3.31 -6.37 4.62
CA ALA A 41 -2.47 -7.49 4.21
C ALA A 41 -3.09 -8.20 3.00
N PHE A 42 -2.25 -8.54 2.02
CA PHE A 42 -2.59 -9.31 0.83
C PHE A 42 -1.88 -10.66 0.93
N ILE A 43 -2.65 -11.71 1.21
CA ILE A 43 -2.16 -13.07 1.46
C ILE A 43 -2.42 -13.90 0.21
N TRP A 44 -1.35 -14.27 -0.49
CA TRP A 44 -1.42 -15.06 -1.72
C TRP A 44 -1.24 -16.55 -1.43
N SER A 45 -2.07 -17.36 -2.07
CA SER A 45 -1.90 -18.81 -2.19
C SER A 45 -1.72 -19.13 -3.67
N VAL A 46 -0.68 -19.88 -4.01
CA VAL A 46 -0.38 -20.32 -5.37
C VAL A 46 -0.29 -21.85 -5.34
N GLU A 47 -1.08 -22.51 -6.18
CA GLU A 47 -1.11 -23.97 -6.29
C GLU A 47 -0.86 -24.36 -7.75
N ASN A 48 0.14 -25.22 -7.98
CA ASN A 48 0.42 -25.84 -9.27
C ASN A 48 -0.17 -27.26 -9.29
N ILE A 49 -1.25 -27.44 -10.05
CA ILE A 49 -1.89 -28.73 -10.35
C ILE A 49 -1.55 -29.24 -11.76
N GLY A 50 -0.66 -28.54 -12.46
CA GLY A 50 -0.17 -28.92 -13.78
C GLY A 50 0.79 -30.12 -13.72
N LEU A 51 1.23 -30.56 -14.90
CA LEU A 51 2.17 -31.68 -15.05
C LEU A 51 3.64 -31.24 -15.09
N THR A 52 3.89 -29.94 -15.09
CA THR A 52 5.22 -29.34 -15.25
C THR A 52 5.45 -28.28 -14.18
N ASP A 53 6.72 -28.05 -13.85
CA ASP A 53 7.13 -26.95 -12.99
C ASP A 53 6.74 -25.59 -13.59
N ALA A 54 6.53 -24.60 -12.72
CA ALA A 54 6.13 -23.24 -13.10
C ALA A 54 6.84 -22.21 -12.23
N ASP A 55 7.41 -21.19 -12.88
CA ASP A 55 7.97 -20.02 -12.21
C ASP A 55 6.87 -18.95 -12.07
N VAL A 56 6.64 -18.51 -10.83
CA VAL A 56 5.58 -17.53 -10.52
C VAL A 56 6.18 -16.31 -9.83
N SER A 57 5.87 -15.14 -10.39
CA SER A 57 6.23 -13.84 -9.83
C SER A 57 4.97 -13.02 -9.55
N LEU A 58 4.86 -12.47 -8.35
CA LEU A 58 3.77 -11.59 -7.95
C LEU A 58 4.29 -10.15 -7.88
N MET A 59 3.63 -9.23 -8.58
CA MET A 59 3.98 -7.81 -8.56
C MET A 59 2.89 -7.01 -7.85
N PHE A 60 3.30 -6.20 -6.87
CA PHE A 60 2.43 -5.21 -6.26
C PHE A 60 2.96 -3.81 -6.58
N THR A 61 2.16 -3.02 -7.29
CA THR A 61 2.45 -1.61 -7.60
C THR A 61 1.59 -0.70 -6.74
N PHE A 62 2.20 0.39 -6.25
CA PHE A 62 1.51 1.39 -5.44
C PHE A 62 2.01 2.78 -5.82
N GLN A 63 1.09 3.71 -6.06
CA GLN A 63 1.42 5.08 -6.45
C GLN A 63 1.95 5.87 -5.25
N ASN A 64 3.03 6.64 -5.45
CA ASN A 64 3.50 7.61 -4.46
C ASN A 64 2.64 8.88 -4.53
N GLY A 65 1.44 8.84 -3.96
CA GLY A 65 0.57 10.00 -3.88
C GLY A 65 -0.86 9.66 -3.54
N THR A 66 -1.70 10.68 -3.56
CA THR A 66 -3.11 10.57 -3.15
C THR A 66 -4.05 10.48 -4.35
N GLY A 67 -3.53 10.41 -5.57
CA GLY A 67 -4.29 10.36 -6.82
C GLY A 67 -4.85 11.72 -7.25
N GLY A 68 -4.35 12.81 -6.68
CA GLY A 68 -4.84 14.17 -6.92
C GLY A 68 -3.85 15.05 -7.68
N MET A 69 -4.24 16.30 -7.94
CA MET A 69 -3.36 17.32 -8.55
C MET A 69 -2.11 17.64 -7.72
N ASN A 70 -2.06 17.21 -6.46
CA ASN A 70 -0.88 17.38 -5.61
C ASN A 70 0.31 16.55 -6.13
N ASP A 71 0.02 15.36 -6.63
CA ASP A 71 1.01 14.36 -7.03
C ASP A 71 1.89 14.85 -8.21
N SER A 72 1.38 15.76 -9.04
CA SER A 72 2.12 16.30 -10.18
C SER A 72 3.10 17.41 -9.81
N GLN A 73 3.07 17.92 -8.56
CA GLN A 73 3.98 18.97 -8.11
C GLN A 73 5.37 18.45 -7.72
N GLY A 74 5.55 17.12 -7.66
CA GLY A 74 6.83 16.50 -7.39
C GLY A 74 7.37 16.75 -5.98
N GLY A 75 8.64 16.39 -5.80
CA GLY A 75 9.30 16.36 -4.48
C GLY A 75 9.03 15.08 -3.69
N HIS A 76 8.37 14.09 -4.30
CA HIS A 76 8.16 12.76 -3.72
C HIS A 76 9.36 11.85 -4.00
N THR A 77 9.68 10.94 -3.07
CA THR A 77 10.78 9.98 -3.22
C THR A 77 10.37 8.58 -2.81
N ASN A 78 10.96 7.58 -3.48
CA ASN A 78 10.78 6.15 -3.18
C ASN A 78 12.11 5.59 -2.70
N HIS A 79 12.11 4.89 -1.57
CA HIS A 79 13.31 4.30 -0.99
C HIS A 79 13.09 2.82 -0.72
N PRO A 80 14.01 1.93 -1.16
CA PRO A 80 13.95 0.53 -0.75
C PRO A 80 14.15 0.44 0.76
N ILE A 81 13.42 -0.51 1.38
CA ILE A 81 13.59 -0.88 2.78
C ILE A 81 13.87 -2.38 2.88
N ASN A 82 14.75 -2.72 3.80
CA ASN A 82 14.97 -4.07 4.29
C ASN A 82 14.98 -3.97 5.81
N GLU A 83 13.95 -4.48 6.45
CA GLU A 83 13.76 -4.40 7.90
C GLU A 83 13.70 -5.82 8.50
N GLU A 84 14.55 -6.09 9.49
CA GLU A 84 14.47 -7.30 10.30
C GLU A 84 13.24 -7.21 11.21
N ALA A 85 12.31 -8.17 11.08
CA ALA A 85 11.20 -8.32 12.03
C ALA A 85 11.38 -9.60 12.85
N GLU A 86 10.63 -9.73 13.95
CA GLU A 86 10.81 -10.82 14.94
C GLU A 86 10.76 -12.23 14.32
N SER A 87 10.00 -12.42 13.24
CA SER A 87 9.81 -13.73 12.60
C SER A 87 10.40 -13.85 11.20
N SER A 88 10.57 -12.74 10.47
CA SER A 88 10.90 -12.74 9.05
C SER A 88 11.36 -11.36 8.58
N ASP A 89 12.25 -11.31 7.59
CA ASP A 89 12.67 -10.04 6.98
C ASP A 89 11.56 -9.46 6.10
N ILE A 90 11.46 -8.13 6.11
CA ILE A 90 10.53 -7.37 5.27
C ILE A 90 11.32 -6.63 4.19
N PHE A 91 11.04 -6.95 2.93
CA PHE A 91 11.55 -6.23 1.77
C PHE A 91 10.45 -5.36 1.19
N GLY A 92 10.72 -4.07 1.00
CA GLY A 92 9.67 -3.16 0.57
C GLY A 92 10.16 -1.85 -0.02
N ILE A 93 9.21 -0.96 -0.27
CA ILE A 93 9.43 0.41 -0.70
C ILE A 93 8.72 1.33 0.29
N ALA A 94 9.47 2.27 0.88
CA ALA A 94 8.92 3.40 1.61
C ALA A 94 8.71 4.57 0.64
N LEU A 95 7.49 5.08 0.59
CA LEU A 95 7.07 6.17 -0.28
C LEU A 95 6.93 7.44 0.58
N ARG A 96 7.73 8.46 0.29
CA ARG A 96 7.65 9.77 0.93
C ARG A 96 6.97 10.73 -0.02
N HIS A 97 5.86 11.31 0.40
CA HIS A 97 5.02 12.19 -0.41
C HIS A 97 4.87 13.56 0.26
N THR A 98 5.38 14.60 -0.39
CA THR A 98 5.10 15.99 -0.01
C THR A 98 3.69 16.41 -0.42
N HIS A 99 2.77 16.49 0.55
CA HIS A 99 1.42 16.99 0.34
C HIS A 99 1.35 18.50 0.60
N ARG A 100 0.76 19.25 -0.34
CA ARG A 100 0.65 20.72 -0.26
C ARG A 100 -0.79 21.17 -0.12
N HIS A 101 -1.11 21.87 0.96
CA HIS A 101 -2.46 22.39 1.17
C HIS A 101 -2.44 23.89 1.49
N PRO A 102 -3.45 24.65 1.03
CA PRO A 102 -3.44 26.10 1.15
C PRO A 102 -3.49 26.55 2.61
N LYS A 103 -2.68 27.54 2.96
CA LYS A 103 -2.79 28.21 4.26
C LYS A 103 -4.03 29.10 4.28
N PRO A 104 -4.72 29.24 5.43
CA PRO A 104 -5.77 30.25 5.58
C PRO A 104 -5.23 31.64 5.25
N LEU A 105 -6.01 32.43 4.51
CA LEU A 105 -5.65 33.81 4.18
C LEU A 105 -5.70 34.69 5.44
N SER A 106 -4.75 35.59 5.57
CA SER A 106 -4.83 36.66 6.56
C SER A 106 -5.80 37.77 6.10
N PRO A 107 -6.41 38.54 7.01
CA PRO A 107 -7.28 39.65 6.63
C PRO A 107 -6.57 40.63 5.66
N GLY A 108 -7.19 40.86 4.50
CA GLY A 108 -6.65 41.75 3.45
C GLY A 108 -5.67 41.11 2.47
N GLN A 109 -5.27 39.84 2.67
CA GLN A 109 -4.40 39.11 1.74
C GLN A 109 -5.17 38.66 0.50
N LYS A 110 -4.55 38.79 -0.68
CA LYS A 110 -5.17 38.32 -1.95
C LYS A 110 -4.98 36.81 -2.12
N LEU A 111 -5.92 36.16 -2.81
CA LEU A 111 -5.81 34.74 -3.13
C LEU A 111 -4.56 34.41 -3.97
N SER A 112 -4.14 35.32 -4.86
CA SER A 112 -2.92 35.18 -5.65
C SER A 112 -1.63 35.15 -4.82
N GLU A 113 -1.70 35.60 -3.56
CA GLU A 113 -0.58 35.62 -2.61
C GLU A 113 -0.68 34.46 -1.61
N GLN A 114 -1.61 33.52 -1.80
CA GLN A 114 -1.79 32.38 -0.91
C GLN A 114 -0.57 31.46 -0.95
N SER A 115 -0.05 31.14 0.23
CA SER A 115 1.01 30.15 0.41
C SER A 115 0.44 28.80 0.81
N TYR A 116 1.29 27.78 0.84
CA TYR A 116 0.92 26.40 1.15
C TYR A 116 1.72 25.88 2.35
N TYR A 117 1.09 25.05 3.18
CA TYR A 117 1.80 24.14 4.07
C TYR A 117 2.32 22.95 3.25
N GLU A 118 3.47 22.42 3.64
CA GLU A 118 4.00 21.18 3.10
C GLU A 118 4.02 20.13 4.21
N ASP A 119 3.21 19.09 4.06
CA ASP A 119 3.17 17.95 4.98
C ASP A 119 3.87 16.76 4.34
N GLN A 120 4.60 15.99 5.16
CA GLN A 120 5.23 14.76 4.72
C GLN A 120 4.32 13.57 5.03
N LEU A 121 3.65 13.04 4.00
CA LEU A 121 2.93 11.78 4.09
C LEU A 121 3.88 10.61 3.82
N ARG A 122 3.69 9.51 4.55
CA ARG A 122 4.45 8.27 4.38
C ARG A 122 3.50 7.14 4.03
N PHE A 123 3.80 6.45 2.94
CA PHE A 123 3.16 5.22 2.54
C PHE A 123 4.21 4.11 2.44
N GLY A 124 3.76 2.87 2.36
CA GLY A 124 4.66 1.73 2.27
C GLY A 124 3.96 0.53 1.66
N ILE A 125 4.73 -0.24 0.90
CA ILE A 125 4.41 -1.63 0.57
C ILE A 125 5.61 -2.48 0.95
N GLY A 126 5.35 -3.69 1.44
CA GLY A 126 6.38 -4.65 1.82
C GLY A 126 5.89 -6.07 1.62
N ALA A 127 6.83 -6.96 1.37
CA ALA A 127 6.64 -8.39 1.32
C ALA A 127 7.47 -9.04 2.42
N ILE A 128 6.89 -10.05 3.05
CA ILE A 128 7.56 -10.88 4.05
C ILE A 128 8.22 -12.04 3.30
N ASN A 129 9.50 -12.30 3.59
CA ASN A 129 10.16 -13.49 3.07
C ASN A 129 9.65 -14.73 3.83
N SER A 130 9.06 -15.68 3.12
CA SER A 130 8.46 -16.91 3.68
C SER A 130 9.29 -18.15 3.38
#